data_AF-A0A3S1CH75-F1
#
_entry.id   AF-A0A3S1CH75-F1
#
_cell.length_a   1.000
_cell.length_b   1.000
_cell.length_c   1.000
_cell.angle_alpha   90.00
_cell.angle_beta   90.00
_cell.angle_gamma   90.00
#
_symmetry.space_group_name_H-M   'P 1'
#
loop_
_entity.id
_entity.type
_entity.pdbx_description
1 polymer ?
#
loop_
_entity_poly.entity_id
_entity_poly.type
_entity_poly.pdbx_seq_one_letter_code
_entity_poly.pdbx_strand_id
1 'polypeptide(L)' 'MNQDKQERLNACLKEVAEILYEEADKANLTDLEGIEKTVRSQVLKYVSPEIALFLLNKQLEGK' A
#
# COMPACT_ATOMS: atom_id res chain seq x y z
N MET A 1 10.05 -5.09 -14.32
CA MET A 1 9.90 -3.62 -14.18
C MET A 1 11.10 -2.97 -14.83
N ASN A 2 10.97 -1.87 -15.59
CA ASN A 2 12.14 -1.09 -15.99
C ASN A 2 12.47 -0.07 -14.89
N GLN A 3 13.62 0.60 -15.00
CA GLN A 3 14.10 1.52 -13.97
C GLN A 3 13.11 2.69 -13.72
N ASP A 4 12.65 3.36 -14.78
CA ASP A 4 11.65 4.44 -14.69
C ASP A 4 10.40 4.02 -13.90
N LYS A 5 9.80 2.87 -14.24
CA LYS A 5 8.60 2.39 -13.54
C LYS A 5 8.90 2.02 -12.09
N GLN A 6 10.10 1.53 -11.78
CA GLN A 6 10.52 1.21 -10.42
C GLN A 6 10.69 2.48 -9.57
N GLU A 7 11.32 3.52 -10.12
CA GLU A 7 11.50 4.80 -9.43
C GLU A 7 10.16 5.47 -9.13
N ARG A 8 9.26 5.49 -10.12
CA ARG A 8 7.89 6.00 -9.93
C ARG A 8 7.10 5.22 -8.89
N LEU A 9 7.20 3.88 -8.92
CA LEU A 9 6.56 3.04 -7.91
C LEU A 9 7.10 3.34 -6.51
N ASN A 10 8.42 3.47 -6.35
CA ASN A 10 9.05 3.78 -5.07
C ASN A 10 8.63 5.15 -4.53
N ALA A 11 8.49 6.16 -5.39
CA ALA A 11 7.98 7.48 -5.02
C ALA A 11 6.54 7.38 -4.47
N CYS A 12 5.65 6.69 -5.19
CA CYS A 12 4.29 6.43 -4.72
C CYS A 12 4.25 5.69 -3.38
N LEU A 13 5.09 4.65 -3.23
CA LEU A 13 5.16 3.88 -1.98
C LEU A 13 5.65 4.73 -0.81
N LYS A 14 6.56 5.68 -1.04
CA LYS A 14 7.05 6.60 -0.01
C LYS A 14 5.94 7.52 0.48
N GLU A 15 5.20 8.14 -0.44
CA GLU A 15 4.06 9.01 -0.10
C GLU A 15 2.99 8.23 0.68
N VAL A 16 2.64 7.03 0.20
CA VAL A 16 1.68 6.14 0.90
C VAL A 16 2.20 5.77 2.29
N ALA A 17 3.50 5.47 2.43
CA ALA A 17 4.08 5.12 3.72
C ALA A 17 4.05 6.29 4.72
N GLU A 18 4.28 7.53 4.28
CA GLU A 18 4.18 8.72 5.13
C GLU A 18 2.75 8.91 5.66
N ILE A 19 1.75 8.84 4.77
CA ILE A 19 0.33 8.95 5.13
C ILE A 19 -0.08 7.82 6.10
N LEU A 20 0.25 6.57 5.77
CA LEU A 20 -0.11 5.42 6.59
C LEU A 20 0.63 5.41 7.92
N TYR A 21 1.85 5.96 7.98
CA TYR A 21 2.53 6.15 9.24
C TYR A 21 1.73 7.11 10.13
N GLU A 22 1.31 8.28 9.64
CA GLU A 22 0.53 9.25 10.44
C GLU A 22 -0.74 8.65 11.05
N GLU A 23 -1.43 7.80 10.29
CA GLU A 23 -2.65 7.10 10.73
C GLU A 23 -2.39 5.85 11.61
N ALA A 24 -1.14 5.39 11.71
CA ALA A 24 -0.79 4.20 12.48
C ALA A 24 -0.80 4.47 13.99
N ASP A 25 -1.32 3.50 14.75
CA ASP A 25 -1.17 3.48 16.20
C ASP A 25 0.29 3.21 16.57
N LYS A 26 0.97 4.26 17.06
CA LYS A 26 2.39 4.23 17.40
C LYS A 26 2.71 3.23 18.51
N ALA A 27 1.74 2.88 19.35
CA ALA A 27 1.92 1.88 20.38
C ALA A 27 2.25 0.49 19.81
N ASN A 28 1.84 0.21 18.56
CA ASN A 28 2.11 -1.06 17.87
C ASN A 28 3.41 -1.03 17.04
N LEU A 29 4.18 0.07 17.01
CA LEU A 29 5.40 0.18 16.20
C LEU A 29 6.69 -0.08 17.00
N THR A 30 6.60 -0.86 18.07
CA THR A 30 7.70 -1.09 19.02
C THR A 30 8.57 -2.27 18.69
N ASP A 31 8.04 -3.25 17.95
CA ASP A 31 8.75 -4.47 17.56
C ASP A 31 8.30 -4.94 16.16
N LEU A 32 8.98 -5.97 15.66
CA LEU A 32 8.72 -6.49 14.31
C LEU A 32 7.31 -7.07 14.16
N GLU A 33 6.75 -7.67 15.21
CA GLU A 33 5.41 -8.28 15.17
C GLU A 33 4.35 -7.18 15.06
N GLY A 34 4.45 -6.14 15.88
CA GLY A 34 3.55 -5.00 15.85
C GLY A 34 3.64 -4.21 14.53
N ILE A 35 4.85 -4.03 14.00
CA ILE A 35 5.06 -3.41 12.68
C ILE A 35 4.38 -4.25 11.60
N GLU A 36 4.60 -5.57 11.57
CA GLU A 36 4.01 -6.48 10.59
C GLU A 36 2.48 -6.44 10.63
N LYS A 37 1.89 -6.54 11.82
CA LYS A 37 0.43 -6.47 12.01
C LYS A 37 -0.13 -5.15 11.52
N THR A 38 0.55 -4.04 11.82
CA THR A 38 0.15 -2.70 11.39
C THR A 38 0.18 -2.60 9.86
N VAL A 39 1.30 -2.99 9.23
CA VAL A 39 1.45 -2.99 7.77
C VAL A 39 0.37 -3.85 7.11
N ARG A 40 0.19 -5.09 7.57
CA ARG A 40 -0.82 -6.02 7.03
C ARG A 40 -2.22 -5.43 7.10
N SER A 41 -2.60 -4.87 8.26
CA SER A 41 -3.92 -4.27 8.44
C SER A 41 -4.15 -3.10 7.50
N GLN A 42 -3.18 -2.19 7.37
CA GLN A 42 -3.28 -1.02 6.51
C GLN A 42 -3.30 -1.39 5.02
N VAL A 43 -2.50 -2.37 4.60
CA VAL A 43 -2.52 -2.88 3.23
C VAL A 43 -3.90 -3.48 2.89
N LEU A 44 -4.45 -4.31 3.78
CA LEU A 44 -5.78 -4.90 3.57
C LEU A 44 -6.88 -3.85 3.51
N LYS A 45 -6.80 -2.81 4.35
CA LYS A 45 -7.84 -1.78 4.46
C LYS A 45 -7.79 -0.73 3.34
N TYR A 46 -6.60 -0.28 2.97
CA TYR A 46 -6.43 0.91 2.12
C TYR A 46 -5.78 0.64 0.77
N VAL A 47 -4.89 -0.36 0.65
CA VAL A 47 -4.09 -0.55 -0.57
C VAL A 47 -4.68 -1.62 -1.48
N SER A 48 -4.96 -2.80 -0.94
CA SER A 48 -5.48 -3.94 -1.70
C SER A 48 -6.80 -3.64 -2.42
N PRO A 49 -7.78 -2.93 -1.82
CA PRO A 49 -9.04 -2.61 -2.51
C PRO A 49 -8.83 -1.75 -3.77
N GLU A 50 -7.94 -0.76 -3.72
CA GLU A 50 -7.66 0.12 -4.86
C GLU A 50 -7.01 -0.63 -6.02
N ILE A 51 -6.06 -1.52 -5.71
CA ILE A 51 -5.43 -2.40 -6.72
C ILE A 51 -6.48 -3.33 -7.32
N ALA A 52 -7.29 -3.98 -6.49
CA ALA A 52 -8.32 -4.91 -6.95
C ALA A 52 -9.37 -4.22 -7.83
N LEU A 53 -9.84 -3.04 -7.44
CA LEU A 53 -10.81 -2.25 -8.19
C LEU A 53 -10.22 -1.79 -9.54
N PHE A 54 -8.97 -1.31 -9.56
CA PHE A 54 -8.30 -0.94 -10.79
C PHE A 54 -8.24 -2.12 -11.78
N LEU A 55 -7.82 -3.30 -11.30
CA LEU A 55 -7.74 -4.50 -12.14
C LEU A 55 -9.12 -4.97 -12.63
N LEU A 56 -10.14 -4.92 -11.78
CA LEU A 56 -11.51 -5.24 -12.14
C LEU A 56 -12.02 -4.32 -13.26
N ASN A 57 -11.81 -3.01 -13.13
CA ASN A 57 -12.19 -2.04 -14.16
C ASN A 57 -11.47 -2.32 -15.49
N LYS A 58 -10.16 -2.64 -15.45
CA LYS A 58 -9.42 -3.03 -16.65
C LYS A 58 -9.92 -4.33 -17.28
N GLN A 59 -10.38 -5.29 -16.49
CA GLN A 59 -11.04 -6.47 -17.03
C GLN A 59 -12.33 -6.06 -17.76
N LEU A 60 -13.17 -5.22 -17.14
CA LEU A 60 -14.47 -4.82 -17.69
C LEU A 60 -14.36 -3.99 -18.97
N GLU A 61 -13.36 -3.10 -19.08
CA GLU A 61 -13.07 -2.33 -20.30
C GLU A 61 -12.68 -3.22 -21.50
N GLY A 62 -12.13 -4.40 -21.25
CA GLY A 62 -11.72 -5.37 -22.26
C GLY A 62 -12.79 -6.39 -22.67
N LYS A 63 -14.01 -6.27 -22.13
CA LYS A 63 -15.20 -7.05 -22.52
C LYS A 63 -16.11 -6.20 -23.39
#